data_AF-A0A2G9TEW8-F1
#
_entry.id   AF-A0A2G9TEW8-F1
#
_cell.length_a   1.000
_cell.length_b   1.000
_cell.length_c   1.000
_cell.angle_alpha   90.00
_cell.angle_beta   90.00
_cell.angle_gamma   90.00
#
_symmetry.space_group_name_H-M   'P 1'
#
loop_
_entity.id
_entity.type
_entity.pdbx_description
1 polymer ?
#
loop_
_entity_poly.entity_id
_entity_poly.type
_entity_poly.pdbx_seq_one_letter_code
_entity_poly.pdbx_strand_id
1 'polypeptide(L)'
;ALTAVGCAIDGGKDSLSMAAKVGDELVKAPGTLVLSAYAPCPDVTKVLTPDFKGPKAGTDCTKIIYVRMGSSLKYNRLVGSALAQALRQVGDESPDVEDLSSLARTFTAIQKMITDGRILS
;
A
#
# COMPACT_ATOMS: atom_id res chain seq x y z
N ALA A 1 -9.53 12.16 -6.84
CA ALA A 1 -9.25 11.24 -5.71
C ALA A 1 -7.98 11.65 -4.96
N LEU A 2 -6.80 11.67 -5.59
CA LEU A 2 -5.53 12.04 -4.92
C LEU A 2 -5.54 13.44 -4.26
N THR A 3 -6.17 14.42 -4.90
CA THR A 3 -6.34 15.76 -4.32
C THR A 3 -7.11 15.75 -3.00
N ALA A 4 -8.06 14.83 -2.82
CA ALA A 4 -8.84 14.70 -1.59
C ALA A 4 -8.01 14.15 -0.41
N VAL A 5 -6.87 13.53 -0.68
CA VAL A 5 -5.89 13.09 0.34
C VAL A 5 -4.66 14.00 0.41
N GLY A 6 -4.71 15.18 -0.22
CA GLY A 6 -3.63 16.16 -0.20
C GLY A 6 -2.43 15.82 -1.09
N CYS A 7 -2.59 14.89 -2.04
CA CYS A 7 -1.55 14.53 -3.00
C CYS A 7 -1.77 15.24 -4.35
N ALA A 8 -0.71 15.81 -4.90
CA ALA A 8 -0.67 16.34 -6.25
C ALA A 8 0.08 15.40 -7.20
N ILE A 9 -0.19 15.49 -8.49
CA ILE A 9 0.56 14.80 -9.54
C ILE A 9 1.43 15.86 -10.22
N ASP A 10 2.74 15.72 -10.08
CA ASP A 10 3.73 16.67 -10.59
C ASP A 10 4.37 16.21 -11.92
N GLY A 11 4.07 14.99 -12.36
CA GLY A 11 4.56 14.47 -13.62
C GLY A 11 4.11 13.04 -13.87
N GLY A 12 4.41 12.55 -15.06
CA GLY A 12 4.09 11.18 -15.47
C GLY A 12 4.64 10.85 -16.84
N LYS A 13 4.55 9.57 -17.19
CA LYS A 13 4.87 9.02 -18.51
C LYS A 13 3.87 7.93 -18.83
N ASP A 14 3.50 7.82 -20.09
CA ASP A 14 2.69 6.74 -20.62
C ASP A 14 3.49 5.83 -21.55
N SER A 15 3.05 4.57 -21.62
CA SER A 15 3.49 3.58 -22.61
C SER A 15 2.25 2.86 -23.14
N LEU A 16 1.91 3.11 -24.40
CA LEU A 16 0.61 2.73 -24.98
C LEU A 16 0.64 1.41 -25.77
N SER A 17 1.82 0.82 -25.97
CA SER A 17 2.00 -0.37 -26.82
C SER A 17 2.50 -1.58 -26.02
N MET A 18 1.94 -1.78 -24.82
CA MET A 18 2.31 -2.89 -23.92
C MET A 18 1.70 -4.22 -24.35
N ALA A 19 2.10 -4.70 -25.52
CA ALA A 19 1.76 -6.02 -26.05
C ALA A 19 2.93 -6.60 -26.84
N ALA A 20 3.05 -7.93 -26.84
CA ALA A 20 4.08 -8.65 -27.58
C ALA A 20 3.46 -9.82 -28.35
N LYS A 21 3.91 -10.02 -29.59
CA LYS A 21 3.53 -11.21 -30.38
C LYS A 21 4.53 -12.33 -30.06
N VAL A 22 4.02 -13.48 -29.61
CA VAL A 22 4.81 -14.67 -29.27
C VAL A 22 4.29 -15.82 -30.13
N GLY A 23 5.05 -16.17 -31.18
CA GLY A 23 4.55 -17.07 -32.23
C GLY A 23 3.35 -16.45 -32.94
N ASP A 24 2.20 -17.14 -32.93
CA ASP A 24 0.94 -16.65 -33.50
C ASP A 24 0.04 -15.94 -32.48
N GLU A 25 0.42 -15.92 -31.20
CA GLU A 25 -0.39 -15.33 -30.13
C GLU A 25 0.02 -13.88 -29.85
N LEU A 26 -0.98 -13.03 -29.58
CA LEU A 26 -0.78 -11.66 -29.11
C LEU A 26 -1.00 -11.61 -27.59
N VAL A 27 0.11 -11.48 -26.85
CA VAL A 27 0.09 -11.35 -25.39
C VAL A 27 -0.03 -9.87 -25.02
N LYS A 28 -1.06 -9.52 -24.24
CA LYS A 28 -1.31 -8.14 -23.77
C LYS A 28 -0.98 -8.02 -22.30
N ALA A 29 -0.30 -6.94 -21.92
CA ALA A 29 -0.14 -6.61 -20.51
C ALA A 29 -1.48 -6.11 -19.91
N PRO A 30 -1.73 -6.36 -18.62
CA PRO A 30 -2.82 -5.70 -17.90
C PRO A 30 -2.66 -4.17 -17.93
N GLY A 31 -3.78 -3.45 -17.84
CA GLY A 31 -3.74 -2.01 -17.57
C GLY A 31 -2.99 -1.75 -16.27
N THR A 32 -1.83 -1.10 -16.36
CA THR A 32 -0.89 -0.95 -15.25
C THR A 32 -0.64 0.52 -14.97
N LEU A 33 -0.88 0.93 -13.72
CA LEU A 33 -0.52 2.24 -13.19
C LEU A 33 0.59 2.06 -12.16
N VAL A 34 1.74 2.70 -12.39
CA VAL A 34 2.82 2.77 -11.41
C VAL A 34 2.84 4.18 -10.81
N LEU A 35 2.69 4.28 -9.49
CA LEU A 35 2.78 5.53 -8.75
C LEU A 35 4.08 5.57 -7.97
N SER A 36 4.85 6.65 -8.14
CA SER A 36 6.02 6.96 -7.31
C SER A 36 5.71 8.22 -6.50
N ALA A 37 5.82 8.11 -5.18
CA ALA A 37 5.57 9.21 -4.27
C ALA A 37 6.89 9.77 -3.72
N TYR A 38 6.95 11.08 -3.55
CA TYR A 38 8.00 11.77 -2.82
C TYR A 38 7.37 12.74 -1.84
N ALA A 39 8.00 12.89 -0.66
CA ALA A 39 7.53 13.78 0.39
C ALA A 39 8.73 14.28 1.22
N PRO A 40 8.65 15.47 1.84
CA PRO A 40 9.66 15.91 2.79
C PRO A 40 9.78 14.95 3.97
N CYS A 41 11.00 14.73 4.44
CA CYS A 41 11.29 14.00 5.67
C CYS A 41 11.92 14.98 6.68
N PRO A 42 11.14 15.56 7.59
CA PRO A 42 11.66 16.57 8.53
C PRO A 42 12.71 16.02 9.50
N ASP A 43 12.63 14.73 9.81
CA ASP A 43 13.54 14.06 10.74
C ASP A 43 13.79 12.61 10.28
N VAL A 44 14.98 12.38 9.74
CA VAL A 44 15.41 11.07 9.24
C VAL A 44 15.64 10.03 10.34
N THR A 45 15.79 10.45 11.59
CA THR A 45 16.03 9.54 12.73
C THR A 45 14.76 8.84 13.21
N LYS A 46 13.58 9.36 12.83
CA LYS A 46 12.26 8.80 13.17
C LYS A 46 11.71 7.83 12.12
N VAL A 47 12.50 7.51 11.10
CA VAL A 47 12.09 6.55 10.06
C VAL A 47 11.94 5.17 10.69
N LEU A 48 10.75 4.58 10.53
CA LEU A 48 10.47 3.23 10.96
C LEU A 48 10.92 2.20 9.92
N THR A 49 11.18 0.99 10.40
CA THR A 49 11.68 -0.13 9.63
C THR A 49 10.94 -1.39 10.08
N PRO A 50 10.68 -2.35 9.17
CA PRO A 50 9.85 -3.51 9.48
C PRO A 50 10.50 -4.54 10.41
N ASP A 51 11.77 -4.38 10.81
CA ASP A 51 12.41 -5.27 11.77
C ASP A 51 11.86 -5.04 13.18
N PHE A 52 11.39 -6.10 13.84
CA PHE A 52 10.83 -6.00 15.18
C PHE A 52 11.89 -5.61 16.21
N LYS A 53 11.77 -4.40 16.76
CA LYS A 53 12.73 -3.86 17.74
C LYS A 53 12.42 -4.28 19.19
N GLY A 54 11.21 -4.76 19.47
CA GLY A 54 10.76 -5.15 20.81
C GLY A 54 11.73 -6.07 21.57
N PRO A 55 12.12 -7.23 21.01
CA PRO A 55 13.05 -8.15 21.67
C PRO A 55 14.41 -7.52 21.97
N LYS A 56 14.90 -6.61 21.11
CA LYS A 56 16.19 -5.91 21.29
C LYS A 56 16.11 -4.77 22.31
N ALA A 57 14.94 -4.16 22.47
CA ALA A 57 14.71 -3.04 23.37
C ALA A 57 14.52 -3.48 24.84
N GLY A 58 14.55 -4.78 25.14
CA GLY A 58 14.33 -5.30 26.50
C GLY A 58 12.92 -5.03 27.02
N THR A 59 11.96 -4.80 26.12
CA THR A 59 10.57 -4.52 26.49
C THR A 59 9.76 -5.81 26.51
N ASP A 60 9.38 -6.26 27.70
CA ASP A 60 8.59 -7.49 27.91
C ASP A 60 7.13 -7.37 27.42
N CYS A 61 6.73 -6.21 26.91
CA CYS A 61 5.34 -5.87 26.58
C CYS A 61 5.22 -5.14 25.24
N THR A 62 5.67 -5.75 24.14
CA THR A 62 5.36 -5.25 22.79
C THR A 62 4.10 -5.89 22.22
N LYS A 63 3.28 -5.11 21.53
CA LYS A 63 2.06 -5.58 20.86
C LYS A 63 2.17 -5.35 19.36
N ILE A 64 1.74 -6.35 18.59
CA ILE A 64 1.54 -6.20 17.15
C ILE A 64 0.08 -5.78 16.96
N ILE A 65 -0.13 -4.64 16.30
CA ILE A 65 -1.45 -4.10 16.03
C ILE A 65 -1.66 -4.13 14.52
N TYR A 66 -2.69 -4.86 14.08
CA TYR A 66 -3.13 -4.83 12.71
C TYR A 66 -4.11 -3.66 12.50
N VAL A 67 -3.80 -2.78 11.55
CA VAL A 67 -4.64 -1.63 11.21
C VAL A 67 -5.13 -1.79 9.78
N ARG A 68 -6.44 -1.92 9.59
CA ARG A 68 -7.05 -1.91 8.26
C ARG A 68 -7.18 -0.47 7.76
N MET A 69 -6.58 -0.17 6.61
CA MET A 69 -6.58 1.16 6.03
C MET A 69 -7.51 1.20 4.81
N GLY A 70 -8.56 2.04 4.85
CA GLY A 70 -9.41 2.36 3.70
C GLY A 70 -10.27 1.23 3.11
N SER A 71 -10.14 -0.03 3.57
CA SER A 71 -10.93 -1.17 3.10
C SER A 71 -12.13 -1.48 4.01
N SER A 72 -13.17 -2.11 3.46
CA SER A 72 -14.32 -2.57 4.25
C SER A 72 -13.93 -3.56 5.33
N LEU A 73 -14.56 -3.45 6.50
CA LEU A 73 -14.44 -4.44 7.58
C LEU A 73 -15.23 -5.73 7.29
N LYS A 74 -16.09 -5.74 6.27
CA LYS A 74 -17.00 -6.85 5.96
C LYS A 74 -16.37 -7.92 5.08
N TYR A 75 -15.41 -7.55 4.23
CA TYR A 75 -14.89 -8.44 3.20
C TYR A 75 -13.36 -8.53 3.24
N ASN A 76 -12.85 -9.73 2.94
CA ASN A 76 -11.43 -10.00 2.73
C ASN A 76 -11.27 -10.53 1.30
N ARG A 77 -11.29 -9.62 0.32
CA ARG A 77 -11.21 -9.96 -1.10
C ARG A 77 -9.82 -10.47 -1.47
N LEU A 78 -9.76 -11.57 -2.22
CA LEU A 78 -8.51 -12.25 -2.61
C LEU A 78 -8.17 -12.17 -4.10
N VAL A 79 -9.07 -11.58 -4.89
CA VAL A 79 -8.93 -11.44 -6.34
C VAL A 79 -7.75 -10.55 -6.67
N GLY A 80 -6.94 -10.95 -7.66
CA GLY A 80 -5.70 -10.26 -8.02
C GLY A 80 -4.57 -10.39 -6.99
N SER A 81 -4.73 -11.17 -5.91
CA SER A 81 -3.66 -11.43 -4.95
C SER A 81 -2.65 -12.46 -5.48
N ALA A 82 -1.46 -12.48 -4.88
CA ALA A 82 -0.46 -13.51 -5.14
C ALA A 82 -0.99 -14.94 -4.90
N LEU A 83 -1.89 -15.11 -3.91
CA LEU A 83 -2.51 -16.41 -3.63
C LEU A 83 -3.42 -16.86 -4.79
N ALA A 84 -4.29 -15.98 -5.28
CA ALA A 84 -5.17 -16.30 -6.41
C ALA A 84 -4.36 -16.66 -7.65
N GLN A 85 -3.32 -15.87 -7.95
CA GLN A 85 -2.43 -16.13 -9.08
C GLN A 85 -1.70 -17.48 -8.96
N ALA A 86 -1.18 -17.83 -7.77
CA ALA A 86 -0.52 -19.12 -7.53
C ALA A 86 -1.47 -20.31 -7.74
N LEU A 87 -2.76 -20.11 -7.47
CA LEU A 87 -3.83 -21.09 -7.71
C LEU A 87 -4.40 -21.04 -9.14
N ARG A 88 -3.80 -20.27 -10.04
CA ARG A 88 -4.27 -20.05 -11.43
C ARG A 88 -5.69 -19.49 -11.51
N GLN A 89 -6.06 -18.66 -10.53
CA GLN A 89 -7.34 -17.98 -10.46
C GLN A 89 -7.16 -16.49 -10.70
N VAL A 90 -8.13 -15.90 -11.41
CA VAL A 90 -8.25 -14.44 -11.53
C VAL A 90 -9.18 -13.92 -10.43
N GLY A 91 -10.38 -14.53 -10.32
CA GLY A 91 -11.42 -14.15 -9.36
C GLY A 91 -12.45 -13.19 -9.96
N ASP A 92 -13.27 -12.57 -9.10
CA ASP A 92 -14.39 -11.70 -9.49
C ASP A 92 -14.26 -10.26 -8.94
N GLU A 93 -14.27 -10.09 -7.60
CA GLU A 93 -14.22 -8.76 -6.95
C GLU A 93 -12.84 -8.44 -6.33
N SER A 94 -12.12 -7.46 -6.89
CA SER A 94 -10.80 -7.01 -6.39
C SER A 94 -10.87 -6.15 -5.12
N PRO A 95 -9.82 -6.15 -4.26
CA PRO A 95 -9.67 -5.14 -3.20
C PRO A 95 -9.64 -3.71 -3.76
N ASP A 96 -10.25 -2.76 -3.05
CA ASP A 96 -10.25 -1.33 -3.41
C ASP A 96 -10.30 -0.45 -2.14
N VAL A 97 -10.07 0.86 -2.31
CA VAL A 97 -10.26 1.87 -1.27
C VAL A 97 -11.74 2.27 -1.22
N GLU A 98 -12.44 1.76 -0.22
CA GLU A 98 -13.87 2.01 -0.02
C GLU A 98 -14.15 3.27 0.82
N ASP A 99 -13.24 3.61 1.75
CA ASP A 99 -13.31 4.86 2.52
C ASP A 99 -11.97 5.61 2.45
N LEU A 100 -11.91 6.53 1.48
CA LEU A 100 -10.75 7.41 1.27
C LEU A 100 -10.49 8.33 2.48
N SER A 101 -11.53 8.74 3.20
CA SER A 101 -11.39 9.60 4.37
C SER A 101 -10.76 8.84 5.55
N SER A 102 -11.15 7.58 5.74
CA SER A 102 -10.55 6.69 6.74
C SER A 102 -9.09 6.39 6.43
N LEU A 103 -8.74 6.20 5.15
CA LEU A 103 -7.35 6.07 4.72
C LEU A 103 -6.51 7.28 5.14
N ALA A 104 -6.96 8.50 4.82
CA ALA A 104 -6.26 9.74 5.15
C ALA A 104 -6.14 9.98 6.67
N ARG A 105 -7.21 9.73 7.43
CA ARG A 105 -7.18 9.83 8.91
C ARG A 105 -6.22 8.84 9.53
N THR A 106 -6.21 7.60 9.04
CA THR A 106 -5.31 6.55 9.55
C THR A 106 -3.85 6.89 9.27
N PHE A 107 -3.53 7.35 8.05
CA PHE A 107 -2.19 7.82 7.72
C PHE A 107 -1.74 8.95 8.66
N THR A 108 -2.60 9.96 8.87
CA THR A 108 -2.30 11.09 9.77
C THR A 108 -2.06 10.64 11.21
N ALA A 109 -2.87 9.70 11.72
CA ALA A 109 -2.71 9.14 13.05
C ALA A 109 -1.37 8.37 13.19
N ILE A 110 -0.99 7.58 12.18
CA ILE A 110 0.30 6.88 12.15
C ILE A 110 1.46 7.89 12.17
N GLN A 111 1.43 8.93 11.33
CA GLN A 111 2.46 9.97 11.31
C GLN A 111 2.62 10.67 12.67
N LYS A 112 1.52 10.94 13.36
CA LYS A 112 1.56 11.49 14.72
C LYS A 112 2.21 10.51 15.71
N MET A 113 1.83 9.23 15.67
CA MET A 113 2.42 8.21 16.55
C MET A 113 3.91 7.99 16.29
N ILE A 114 4.37 8.09 15.04
CA ILE A 114 5.80 8.08 14.68
C ILE A 114 6.50 9.28 15.32
N THR A 115 5.93 10.48 15.15
CA THR A 115 6.50 11.73 15.67
C THR A 115 6.60 11.69 17.20
N ASP A 116 5.59 11.14 17.86
CA ASP A 116 5.51 10.99 19.33
C ASP A 116 6.34 9.81 19.86
N GLY A 117 7.05 9.06 19.01
CA GLY A 117 7.91 7.94 19.43
C GLY A 117 7.13 6.72 19.97
N ARG A 118 5.88 6.53 19.54
CA ARG A 118 4.96 5.51 20.07
C ARG A 118 4.96 4.20 19.28
N ILE A 119 5.64 4.16 18.14
CA ILE A 119 5.78 2.97 17.30
C ILE A 119 7.24 2.56 17.28
N LEU A 120 7.48 1.26 17.49
CA LEU A 120 8.83 0.69 17.52
C LEU A 120 9.33 0.31 16.12
N SER A 121 8.43 -0.24 15.30
CA SER A 121 8.71 -0.83 13.99
C SER A 121 7.53 -0.60 13.06
#